data_AF-A0A2V5QFR7-F1
#
_entry.id   AF-A0A2V5QFR7-F1
#
_cell.length_a   1.000
_cell.length_b   1.000
_cell.length_c   1.000
_cell.angle_alpha   90.00
_cell.angle_beta   90.00
_cell.angle_gamma   90.00
#
_symmetry.space_group_name_H-M   'P 1'
#
loop_
_entity.id
_entity.type
_entity.pdbx_description
1 polymer ?
#
loop_
_entity_poly.entity_id
_entity_poly.type
_entity_poly.pdbx_seq_one_letter_code
_entity_poly.pdbx_strand_id
1 'polypeptide(L)'
;MEPFICMQCGTQFAESAQPPSSCPICEDERQFVRHAGQEWTTLERLAANHCNRFDNEAAQLVGIGTEPDFAIGQRALFLQSPDGNLLWDCITLLDDKTVAAVNARGGIRAIAI
;
A
#
# COMPACT_ATOMS: atom_id res chain seq x y z
N MET A 1 20.14 -7.44 -1.54
CA MET A 1 18.86 -8.16 -1.52
C MET A 1 17.79 -7.08 -1.44
N GLU A 2 16.54 -7.37 -1.77
CA GLU A 2 15.48 -6.36 -1.71
C GLU A 2 14.13 -6.99 -1.38
N PRO A 3 13.18 -6.25 -0.80
CA PRO A 3 11.82 -6.72 -0.64
C PRO A 3 11.07 -6.69 -1.98
N PHE A 4 10.31 -7.75 -2.26
CA PHE A 4 9.50 -7.87 -3.47
C PHE A 4 8.03 -7.66 -3.17
N ILE A 5 7.34 -6.99 -4.09
CA ILE A 5 5.92 -6.67 -4.03
C ILE A 5 5.20 -7.49 -5.09
N CYS A 6 4.16 -8.22 -4.71
CA CYS A 6 3.32 -8.92 -5.68
C CYS A 6 2.54 -7.90 -6.53
N MET A 7 2.67 -7.98 -7.85
CA MET A 7 1.96 -7.08 -8.78
C MET A 7 0.44 -7.21 -8.74
N GLN A 8 -0.08 -8.33 -8.22
CA GLN A 8 -1.52 -8.59 -8.15
C GLN A 8 -2.15 -8.08 -6.87
N CYS A 9 -1.67 -8.50 -5.69
CA CYS A 9 -2.28 -8.13 -4.41
C CYS A 9 -1.58 -6.96 -3.71
N GLY A 10 -0.38 -6.55 -4.17
CA GLY A 10 0.36 -5.45 -3.58
C GLY A 10 1.05 -5.76 -2.25
N THR A 11 1.01 -7.01 -1.78
CA THR A 11 1.72 -7.44 -0.58
C THR A 11 3.23 -7.42 -0.80
N GLN A 12 3.96 -6.81 0.13
CA GLN A 12 5.42 -6.84 0.18
C GLN A 12 5.91 -8.00 1.05
N PHE A 13 6.91 -8.73 0.56
CA PHE A 13 7.55 -9.84 1.26
C PHE A 13 8.91 -9.42 1.83
N ALA A 14 9.44 -10.24 2.74
CA ALA A 14 10.76 -10.03 3.34
C ALA A 14 11.88 -9.94 2.28
N GLU A 15 12.97 -9.27 2.67
CA GLU A 15 14.13 -9.06 1.81
C GLU A 15 14.72 -10.40 1.34
N SER A 16 14.98 -10.52 0.05
CA SER A 16 15.54 -11.73 -0.54
C SER A 16 16.37 -11.42 -1.79
N ALA A 17 17.17 -12.39 -2.25
CA ALA A 17 17.99 -12.23 -3.46
C ALA A 17 17.18 -12.42 -4.76
N GLN A 18 16.04 -13.09 -4.68
CA GLN A 18 15.14 -13.41 -5.79
C GLN A 18 13.70 -13.30 -5.29
N PRO A 19 12.74 -12.96 -6.15
CA PRO A 19 11.34 -12.91 -5.75
C PRO A 19 10.84 -14.27 -5.25
N PRO A 20 9.81 -14.30 -4.38
CA PRO A 20 9.18 -15.54 -3.95
C PRO A 20 8.72 -16.38 -5.15
N SER A 21 8.77 -17.72 -5.02
CA SER A 21 8.28 -18.63 -6.07
C SER A 21 6.78 -18.50 -6.30
N SER A 22 6.04 -18.16 -5.24
CA SER A 22 4.62 -17.83 -5.30
C SER A 22 4.23 -16.85 -4.19
N CYS A 23 3.14 -16.12 -4.42
CA CYS A 23 2.45 -15.28 -3.48
C CYS A 23 1.34 -16.10 -2.79
N PRO A 24 1.50 -16.46 -1.50
CA PRO A 24 0.49 -17.23 -0.77
C PRO A 24 -0.84 -16.46 -0.62
N ILE A 25 -0.80 -15.12 -0.67
CA ILE A 25 -2.02 -14.29 -0.63
C ILE A 25 -2.83 -14.46 -1.92
N CYS A 26 -2.18 -14.53 -3.09
CA CYS A 26 -2.89 -14.74 -4.36
C CYS A 26 -3.34 -16.20 -4.58
N GLU A 27 -2.69 -17.15 -3.89
CA GLU A 27 -3.06 -18.56 -3.91
C GLU A 27 -4.16 -18.92 -2.88
N ASP A 28 -4.46 -18.01 -1.95
CA ASP A 28 -5.63 -18.11 -1.06
C ASP A 28 -6.93 -18.02 -1.87
N GLU A 29 -7.92 -18.85 -1.54
CA GLU A 29 -9.20 -18.95 -2.24
C GLU A 29 -10.02 -17.64 -2.26
N ARG A 30 -9.71 -16.70 -1.35
CA ARG A 30 -10.34 -15.38 -1.28
C ARG A 30 -9.71 -14.37 -2.23
N GLN A 31 -8.67 -14.77 -2.96
CA GLN A 31 -7.97 -13.99 -3.97
C GLN A 31 -7.75 -14.84 -5.22
N PHE A 32 -6.95 -14.34 -6.16
CA PHE A 32 -6.65 -15.05 -7.39
C PHE A 32 -5.27 -14.67 -7.94
N VAL A 33 -4.67 -15.61 -8.67
CA VAL A 33 -3.48 -15.37 -9.48
C VAL A 33 -3.90 -14.71 -10.80
N ARG A 34 -3.15 -13.69 -11.24
CA ARG A 34 -3.39 -13.03 -12.55
C ARG A 34 -3.31 -14.03 -13.69
N HIS A 35 -4.02 -13.73 -14.78
CA HIS A 35 -3.92 -14.50 -16.02
C HIS A 35 -2.48 -14.58 -16.57
N ALA A 36 -1.69 -13.52 -16.40
CA ALA A 36 -0.29 -13.49 -16.81
C ALA A 36 0.66 -14.28 -15.88
N GLY A 37 0.13 -14.86 -14.80
CA GLY A 37 0.91 -15.53 -13.76
C GLY A 37 1.34 -14.59 -12.64
N GLN A 38 2.29 -15.07 -11.84
CA GLN A 38 2.87 -14.34 -10.72
C GLN A 38 3.95 -13.39 -11.24
N GLU A 39 3.82 -12.11 -10.91
CA GLU A 39 4.78 -11.08 -11.24
C GLU A 39 5.12 -10.25 -10.01
N TRP A 40 6.34 -9.73 -10.00
CA TRP A 40 6.95 -9.07 -8.86
C TRP A 40 7.54 -7.73 -9.26
N THR A 41 7.34 -6.73 -8.41
CA THR A 41 8.01 -5.43 -8.48
C THR A 41 8.72 -5.14 -7.16
N THR A 42 9.28 -3.95 -7.05
CA THR A 42 10.01 -3.46 -5.88
C THR A 42 9.48 -2.07 -5.56
N LEU A 43 9.70 -1.60 -4.34
CA LEU A 43 9.22 -0.27 -3.94
C LEU A 43 9.80 0.84 -4.84
N GLU A 44 11.09 0.74 -5.18
CA GLU A 44 11.79 1.67 -6.08
C GLU A 44 11.14 1.69 -7.48
N ARG A 45 10.91 0.52 -8.08
CA ARG A 45 10.27 0.41 -9.40
C ARG A 45 8.84 0.93 -9.40
N LEU A 46 8.11 0.71 -8.31
CA LEU A 46 6.75 1.23 -8.16
C LEU A 46 6.75 2.77 -8.09
N ALA A 47 7.60 3.32 -7.22
CA ALA A 47 7.74 4.77 -7.00
C ALA A 47 8.20 5.54 -8.24
N ALA A 48 8.89 4.89 -9.18
CA ALA A 48 9.34 5.52 -10.42
C ALA A 48 8.19 6.05 -11.30
N ASN A 49 7.00 5.43 -11.22
CA ASN A 49 5.88 5.74 -12.11
C ASN A 49 4.53 5.89 -11.39
N HIS A 50 4.53 5.82 -10.05
CA HIS A 50 3.33 5.93 -9.23
C HIS A 50 3.56 6.95 -8.12
N CYS A 51 2.48 7.57 -7.65
CA CYS A 51 2.47 8.40 -6.45
C CYS A 51 1.20 8.14 -5.65
N ASN A 52 1.13 8.64 -4.42
CA ASN A 52 -0.10 8.57 -3.65
C ASN A 52 -0.94 9.83 -3.81
N ARG A 53 -2.23 9.63 -4.11
CA ARG A 53 -3.28 10.66 -4.05
C ARG A 53 -3.95 10.67 -2.68
N PHE A 54 -4.45 11.84 -2.30
CA PHE A 54 -5.15 12.07 -1.04
C PHE A 54 -6.53 12.64 -1.35
N ASP A 55 -7.58 11.89 -1.05
CA ASP A 55 -8.96 12.22 -1.36
C ASP A 55 -9.74 12.52 -0.08
N ASN A 56 -10.54 13.59 -0.05
CA ASN A 56 -11.41 13.89 1.09
C ASN A 56 -12.69 13.03 1.00
N GLU A 57 -12.73 11.96 1.78
CA GLU A 57 -13.84 10.99 1.77
C GLU A 57 -15.01 11.48 2.63
N ALA A 58 -14.71 12.10 3.77
CA ALA A 58 -15.68 12.72 4.67
C ALA A 58 -15.01 13.73 5.60
N ALA A 59 -15.78 14.36 6.49
CA ALA A 59 -15.23 15.18 7.56
C ALA A 59 -14.24 14.35 8.40
N GLN A 60 -12.98 14.81 8.48
CA GLN A 60 -11.88 14.15 9.20
C GLN A 60 -11.45 12.78 8.63
N LEU A 61 -11.95 12.38 7.46
CA LEU A 61 -11.61 11.11 6.81
C LEU A 61 -10.96 11.36 5.46
N VAL A 62 -9.70 10.97 5.33
CA VAL A 62 -8.92 11.12 4.10
C VAL A 62 -8.57 9.74 3.55
N GLY A 63 -8.93 9.47 2.30
CA GLY A 63 -8.46 8.30 1.57
C GLY A 63 -7.04 8.53 1.05
N ILE A 64 -6.18 7.52 1.17
CA ILE A 64 -4.85 7.51 0.58
C ILE A 64 -4.78 6.34 -0.40
N GLY A 65 -4.67 6.63 -1.68
CA GLY A 65 -4.61 5.63 -2.75
C GLY A 65 -3.42 5.85 -3.66
N THR A 66 -2.95 4.81 -4.33
CA THR A 66 -1.86 4.92 -5.31
C THR A 66 -2.43 5.23 -6.70
N GLU A 67 -1.81 6.17 -7.42
CA GLU A 67 -2.12 6.50 -8.81
C GLU A 67 -0.87 6.43 -9.71
N PRO A 68 -0.94 5.83 -10.92
CA PRO A 68 -2.08 5.03 -11.45
C PRO A 68 -2.50 3.87 -10.54
N ASP A 69 -3.68 3.30 -10.74
CA ASP A 69 -4.16 2.21 -9.88
C ASP A 69 -3.18 1.04 -9.91
N PHE A 70 -2.86 0.51 -8.73
CA PHE A 70 -1.90 -0.56 -8.53
C PHE A 70 -2.53 -1.75 -7.80
N ALA A 71 -2.12 -2.96 -8.19
CA ALA A 71 -2.60 -4.22 -7.60
C ALA A 71 -4.14 -4.29 -7.59
N ILE A 72 -4.74 -4.66 -6.47
CA ILE A 72 -6.21 -4.75 -6.29
C ILE A 72 -6.90 -3.39 -6.11
N GLY A 73 -6.17 -2.27 -6.27
CA GLY A 73 -6.74 -0.92 -6.11
C GLY A 73 -7.05 -0.57 -4.66
N GLN A 74 -6.29 -1.12 -3.69
CA GLN A 74 -6.49 -0.82 -2.28
C GLN A 74 -6.21 0.65 -1.96
N ARG A 75 -6.95 1.18 -0.97
CA ARG A 75 -6.70 2.49 -0.36
C ARG A 75 -6.74 2.37 1.15
N ALA A 76 -5.87 3.08 1.84
CA ALA A 76 -5.98 3.24 3.29
C ALA A 76 -6.90 4.40 3.62
N LEU A 77 -7.52 4.38 4.79
CA LEU A 77 -8.30 5.49 5.32
C LEU A 77 -7.59 6.10 6.52
N PHE A 78 -7.26 7.38 6.42
CA PHE A 78 -6.65 8.16 7.48
C PHE A 78 -7.73 8.96 8.21
N LEU A 79 -8.10 8.49 9.40
CA LEU A 79 -9.09 9.11 10.27
C LEU A 79 -8.39 10.04 11.27
N GLN A 80 -8.72 11.33 11.20
CA GLN A 80 -8.20 12.34 12.11
C GLN A 80 -9.10 12.46 13.35
N SER A 81 -8.50 12.52 14.54
CA SER A 81 -9.24 12.70 15.79
C SER A 81 -8.43 13.48 16.83
N PRO A 82 -9.09 14.15 17.79
CA PRO A 82 -8.41 14.84 18.89
C PRO A 82 -7.53 13.93 19.75
N ASP A 83 -7.89 12.64 19.88
CA ASP A 83 -7.16 11.65 20.69
C ASP A 83 -6.05 10.92 19.90
N GLY A 84 -5.78 11.36 18.66
CA GLY A 84 -4.78 10.82 17.76
C GLY A 84 -5.38 10.18 16.52
N ASN A 85 -4.62 10.21 15.42
CA ASN A 85 -5.10 9.73 14.13
C ASN A 85 -4.93 8.21 14.00
N LEU A 86 -5.89 7.57 13.33
CA LEU A 86 -5.89 6.15 13.01
C LEU A 86 -5.66 5.98 11.50
N LEU A 87 -4.78 5.06 11.10
CA LEU A 87 -4.75 4.56 9.73
C LEU A 87 -5.48 3.21 9.69
N TRP A 88 -6.57 3.15 8.93
CA TRP A 88 -7.29 1.93 8.65
C TRP A 88 -6.76 1.34 7.36
N ASP A 89 -6.31 0.08 7.42
CA ASP A 89 -5.51 -0.60 6.41
C ASP A 89 -4.18 0.10 6.08
N CYS A 90 -3.41 -0.50 5.17
CA CYS A 90 -2.16 0.03 4.66
C CYS A 90 -2.25 0.26 3.14
N ILE A 91 -1.32 1.06 2.62
CA ILE A 91 -1.07 1.19 1.18
C ILE A 91 0.29 0.60 0.83
N THR A 92 0.43 0.15 -0.42
CA THR A 92 1.68 -0.48 -0.86
C THR A 92 2.81 0.54 -1.09
N LEU A 93 2.53 1.63 -1.80
CA LEU A 93 3.54 2.64 -2.08
C LEU A 93 3.78 3.51 -0.84
N LEU A 94 4.97 3.40 -0.27
CA LEU A 94 5.44 4.28 0.80
C LEU A 94 6.60 5.14 0.28
N ASP A 95 6.42 6.46 0.31
CA ASP A 95 7.43 7.44 -0.10
C ASP A 95 7.51 8.62 0.90
N ASP A 96 8.60 9.38 0.83
CA ASP A 96 8.84 10.51 1.74
C ASP A 96 7.77 11.60 1.63
N LYS A 97 7.19 11.78 0.44
CA LYS A 97 6.12 12.76 0.19
C LYS A 97 4.85 12.38 0.96
N THR A 98 4.48 11.11 0.95
CA THR A 98 3.33 10.56 1.67
C THR A 98 3.55 10.64 3.17
N VAL A 99 4.75 10.25 3.64
CA VAL A 99 5.13 10.35 5.06
C VAL A 99 5.05 11.80 5.53
N ALA A 100 5.61 12.75 4.77
CA ALA A 100 5.55 14.17 5.10
C ALA A 100 4.10 14.68 5.13
N ALA A 101 3.26 14.26 4.17
CA ALA A 101 1.85 14.64 4.11
C ALA A 101 1.04 14.10 5.31
N VAL A 102 1.33 12.88 5.77
CA VAL A 102 0.69 12.29 6.96
C VAL A 102 1.19 12.98 8.24
N ASN A 103 2.49 13.22 8.36
CA ASN A 103 3.08 13.90 9.53
C ASN A 103 2.58 15.34 9.65
N ALA A 104 2.41 16.06 8.54
CA ALA A 104 1.82 17.40 8.52
C ALA A 104 0.37 17.43 9.04
N ARG A 105 -0.33 16.29 9.04
CA ARG A 105 -1.69 16.12 9.57
C ARG A 105 -1.73 15.57 11.01
N GLY A 106 -0.58 15.50 11.68
CA GLY A 106 -0.47 15.02 13.06
C GLY A 106 0.04 13.59 13.22
N GLY A 107 0.51 12.95 12.14
CA GLY A 107 1.08 11.60 12.20
C GLY A 107 0.02 10.52 12.43
N ILE A 108 0.46 9.29 12.73
CA ILE A 108 -0.40 8.13 12.99
C ILE A 108 -0.16 7.66 14.42
N ARG A 109 -1.22 7.53 15.21
CA ARG A 109 -1.17 6.97 16.58
C ARG A 109 -1.34 5.46 16.58
N ALA A 110 -2.18 4.93 15.70
CA ALA A 110 -2.47 3.51 15.60
C ALA A 110 -2.79 3.10 14.16
N ILE A 111 -2.59 1.83 13.86
CA ILE A 111 -2.97 1.20 12.60
C ILE A 111 -3.94 0.04 12.91
N ALA A 112 -5.04 -0.06 12.17
CA ALA A 112 -5.96 -1.19 12.21
C ALA A 112 -5.87 -1.97 10.88
N ILE A 113 -5.70 -3.29 10.95
CA ILE A 113 -5.57 -4.24 9.83
C ILE A 113 -6.42 -5.48 10.15
#